data_AF-A0A0Q6DYA6-F1
#
_entry.id   AF-A0A0Q6DYA6-F1
#
_cell.length_a   1.000
_cell.length_b   1.000
_cell.length_c   1.000
_cell.angle_alpha   90.00
_cell.angle_beta   90.00
_cell.angle_gamma   90.00
#
_symmetry.space_group_name_H-M   'P 1'
#
loop_
_entity.id
_entity.type
_entity.pdbx_description
1 polymer ?
#
loop_
_entity_poly.entity_id
_entity_poly.type
_entity_poly.pdbx_seq_one_letter_code
_entity_poly.pdbx_strand_id
1 'polypeptide(L)' 'MASTNITNKHEDALTVGGVTIQPGRTAAVPDFDIASQPEPIATWVKLGLLVDADAKPAAEEPKGKAKD' A
#
# COMPACT_ATOMS: atom_id res chain seq x y z
N MET A 1 3.22 10.88 -16.55
CA MET A 1 2.45 9.96 -15.68
C MET A 1 3.29 9.76 -14.45
N ALA A 2 2.79 10.14 -13.28
CA ALA A 2 3.49 9.87 -12.03
C ALA A 2 3.21 8.42 -11.63
N SER A 3 4.23 7.70 -11.20
CA SER A 3 4.08 6.34 -10.68
C SER A 3 4.50 6.32 -9.22
N THR A 4 3.72 5.62 -8.40
CA THR A 4 3.96 5.45 -6.97
C THR A 4 4.39 4.01 -6.73
N ASN A 5 5.45 3.77 -5.95
CA ASN A 5 5.86 2.40 -5.64
C ASN A 5 4.97 1.83 -4.54
N ILE A 6 4.10 0.88 -4.89
CA ILE A 6 3.15 0.30 -3.95
C ILE A 6 3.59 -1.09 -3.55
N THR A 7 3.67 -1.32 -2.24
CA THR A 7 3.94 -2.63 -1.64
C THR A 7 2.64 -3.32 -1.30
N ASN A 8 2.48 -4.56 -1.76
CA ASN A 8 1.39 -5.44 -1.36
C ASN A 8 1.73 -6.16 -0.05
N LYS A 9 1.01 -5.83 1.02
CA LYS A 9 1.09 -6.48 2.35
C LYS A 9 0.01 -7.54 2.56
N HIS A 10 -0.87 -7.74 1.60
CA HIS A 10 -1.87 -8.81 1.61
C HIS A 10 -1.24 -10.18 1.29
N GLU A 11 -1.92 -11.25 1.70
CA GLU A 11 -1.50 -12.63 1.44
C GLU A 11 -1.73 -13.09 0.00
N ASP A 12 -2.69 -12.47 -0.69
CA ASP A 12 -2.98 -12.69 -2.11
C ASP A 12 -2.44 -11.58 -3.04
N ALA A 13 -2.33 -11.89 -4.33
CA ALA A 13 -1.97 -10.93 -5.36
C ALA A 13 -3.08 -9.89 -5.56
N LEU A 14 -2.72 -8.60 -5.48
CA LEU A 14 -3.65 -7.49 -5.65
C LEU A 14 -3.38 -6.78 -6.98
N THR A 15 -4.44 -6.45 -7.72
CA THR A 15 -4.32 -5.69 -8.98
C THR A 15 -4.80 -4.26 -8.79
N VAL A 16 -3.93 -3.29 -9.11
CA VAL A 16 -4.17 -1.86 -8.91
C VAL A 16 -3.78 -1.12 -10.18
N GLY A 17 -4.71 -0.37 -10.76
CA GLY A 17 -4.44 0.42 -11.98
C GLY A 17 -3.95 -0.44 -13.17
N GLY A 18 -4.36 -1.71 -13.23
CA GLY A 18 -3.89 -2.67 -14.24
C GLY A 18 -2.55 -3.34 -13.94
N VAL A 19 -1.90 -3.02 -12.82
CA VAL A 19 -0.66 -3.65 -12.36
C VAL A 19 -0.97 -4.68 -11.27
N THR A 20 -0.59 -5.94 -11.51
CA THR A 20 -0.71 -7.00 -10.50
C THR A 20 0.55 -7.04 -9.63
N ILE A 21 0.37 -6.91 -8.32
CA ILE A 21 1.43 -6.90 -7.31
C ILE A 21 1.34 -8.18 -6.50
N GLN A 22 2.39 -9.00 -6.55
CA GLN A 22 2.47 -10.25 -5.77
C GLN A 22 2.62 -9.96 -4.27
N PRO A 23 2.20 -10.89 -3.38
CA PRO A 23 2.35 -10.75 -1.93
C PRO A 23 3.78 -10.41 -1.52
N GLY A 24 3.94 -9.40 -0.67
CA GLY A 24 5.25 -8.93 -0.19
C GLY A 24 6.13 -8.26 -1.23
N ARG A 25 5.63 -8.02 -2.46
CA ARG A 25 6.36 -7.33 -3.52
C ARG A 25 5.93 -5.88 -3.64
N THR A 26 6.82 -5.10 -4.23
CA THR A 26 6.60 -3.69 -4.57
C THR A 26 6.57 -3.54 -6.08
N ALA A 27 5.63 -2.75 -6.59
CA ALA A 27 5.54 -2.42 -8.00
C ALA A 27 5.20 -0.94 -8.20
N ALA A 28 5.71 -0.35 -9.27
CA ALA A 28 5.35 1.00 -9.68
C ALA A 28 3.94 0.98 -10.27
N VAL A 29 3.00 1.65 -9.60
CA VAL A 29 1.62 1.80 -10.05
C VAL A 29 1.46 3.21 -10.64
N PRO A 30 1.14 3.34 -11.93
CA PRO A 30 0.86 4.64 -12.53
C PRO A 30 -0.46 5.21 -11.98
N ASP A 31 -0.47 6.52 -11.73
CA ASP A 31 -1.65 7.28 -11.31
C ASP A 31 -2.35 6.64 -10.08
N PHE A 32 -1.56 6.21 -9.09
CA PHE A 32 -2.05 5.48 -7.90
C PHE A 32 -3.14 6.25 -7.13
N ASP A 33 -3.05 7.58 -7.03
CA ASP A 33 -4.09 8.42 -6.41
C ASP A 33 -5.47 8.27 -7.05
N ILE A 34 -5.54 7.92 -8.34
CA ILE A 34 -6.78 7.65 -9.06
C ILE A 34 -7.11 6.16 -8.95
N ALA A 35 -6.11 5.29 -9.17
CA ALA A 35 -6.29 3.84 -9.13
C ALA A 35 -6.70 3.31 -7.74
N SER A 36 -6.42 4.06 -6.68
CA SER A 36 -6.77 3.71 -5.29
C SER A 36 -8.15 4.17 -4.84
N GLN A 37 -8.85 5.00 -5.61
CA GLN A 37 -10.21 5.46 -5.29
C GLN A 37 -11.30 4.40 -5.40
N PRO A 38 -11.32 3.52 -6.43
CA PRO A 38 -12.38 2.53 -6.54
C PRO A 38 -12.24 1.41 -5.50
N GLU A 39 -13.38 0.87 -5.07
CA GLU A 39 -13.43 -0.39 -4.33
C GLU A 39 -13.06 -1.56 -5.26
N PRO A 40 -12.37 -2.60 -4.76
CA PRO A 40 -11.95 -2.83 -3.37
C PRO A 40 -10.61 -2.17 -2.98
N ILE A 41 -9.96 -1.45 -3.90
CA ILE A 41 -8.60 -0.92 -3.72
C ILE A 41 -8.56 0.12 -2.60
N ALA A 42 -9.56 1.00 -2.53
CA ALA A 42 -9.67 1.99 -1.47
C ALA A 42 -9.70 1.33 -0.07
N THR A 43 -10.43 0.23 0.07
CA THR A 43 -10.44 -0.57 1.29
C THR A 43 -9.08 -1.20 1.58
N TRP A 44 -8.38 -1.75 0.58
CA TRP A 44 -7.03 -2.30 0.79
C TRP A 44 -6.02 -1.24 1.27
N VAL A 45 -6.08 -0.02 0.71
CA VAL A 45 -5.24 1.09 1.17
C VAL A 45 -5.58 1.48 2.61
N LYS A 46 -6.87 1.61 2.94
CA LYS A 46 -7.32 1.91 4.31
C LYS A 46 -6.93 0.85 5.33
N LEU A 47 -6.89 -0.42 4.92
CA LEU A 47 -6.45 -1.54 5.75
C LEU A 47 -4.92 -1.67 5.82
N GLY A 48 -4.16 -0.82 5.12
CA GLY A 48 -2.70 -0.90 5.07
C GLY A 48 -2.17 -2.10 4.27
N LEU A 49 -3.00 -2.69 3.41
CA LEU A 49 -2.65 -3.82 2.55
C LEU A 49 -1.91 -3.35 1.29
N LEU A 50 -2.13 -2.10 0.88
CA LEU A 50 -1.39 -1.42 -0.18
C LEU A 50 -0.75 -0.17 0.41
N VAL A 51 0.58 -0.17 0.49
CA VAL A 51 1.36 0.88 1.15
C VAL A 51 2.31 1.52 0.15
N ASP A 52 2.35 2.84 0.11
CA ASP A 52 3.38 3.56 -0.63
C ASP A 52 4.75 3.29 0.01
N ALA A 53 5.67 2.71 -0.76
CA ALA A 53 7.01 2.35 -0.34
C ALA A 53 7.94 3.57 -0.27
N ASP A 54 7.63 4.63 -1.04
CA ASP A 54 8.39 5.88 -1.04
C ASP A 54 7.85 6.89 -0.02
N ALA A 55 6.62 6.69 0.46
CA ALA A 55 6.13 7.40 1.62
C ALA A 55 7.08 7.09 2.77
N LYS A 56 7.95 8.06 3.08
CA LYS A 56 8.76 8.09 4.30
C LYS A 56 7.85 7.58 5.41
N PRO A 57 8.23 6.53 6.16
CA PRO A 57 7.37 6.01 7.21
C PRO A 57 6.99 7.21 8.07
N ALA A 58 5.70 7.57 8.02
CA ALA A 58 5.13 8.36 9.08
C ALA A 58 5.46 7.53 10.30
N ALA A 59 6.40 8.03 11.11
CA ALA A 59 6.93 7.32 12.26
C ALA A 59 5.73 6.63 12.92
N GLU A 60 5.77 5.30 12.99
CA GLU A 60 4.91 4.57 13.90
C GLU A 60 4.99 5.35 15.22
N GLU A 61 3.91 6.02 15.61
CA GLU A 61 3.75 6.34 17.02
C GLU A 61 3.84 4.98 17.70
N PRO A 62 4.87 4.72 18.54
CA PRO A 62 4.93 3.46 19.25
C PRO A 62 3.74 3.43 20.19
N LYS A 63 2.67 2.73 19.79
CA LYS A 63 1.57 2.36 20.68
C LYS A 63 2.18 1.41 21.70
N GLY A 64 2.47 1.97 22.87
CA GLY A 64 3.57 1.53 23.72
C GLY A 64 3.41 0.19 24.42
N LYS A 65 4.52 -0.27 25.00
CA LYS A 65 4.59 -1.03 26.26
C LYS A 65 6.06 -1.20 26.67
N ALA A 66 6.56 -0.34 27.54
CA ALA A 66 7.60 -0.75 28.49
C ALA A 66 6.90 -0.87 29.84
N LYS A 67 6.78 -2.11 30.30
CA LYS A 67 6.29 -2.51 31.60
C LYS A 67 7.55 -2.78 32.42
N ASP A 68 7.78 -2.01 33.47
CA ASP A 68 8.32 -2.44 34.77
C ASP A 68 8.15 -1.30 35.78
#